data_AF-A0A225WJY6-F1
#
_entry.id   AF-A0A225WJY6-F1
#
_cell.length_a   1.000
_cell.length_b   1.000
_cell.length_c   1.000
_cell.angle_alpha   90.00
_cell.angle_beta   90.00
_cell.angle_gamma   90.00
#
_symmetry.space_group_name_H-M   'P 1'
#
loop_
_entity.id
_entity.type
_entity.pdbx_description
1 polymer ?
#
loop_
_entity_poly.entity_id
_entity_poly.type
_entity_poly.pdbx_seq_one_letter_code
_entity_poly.pdbx_strand_id
1 'polypeptide(L)' 'MRYQLLLCSSGTCKAATPYDACPWTGKVLTCQELNRVSTMESDAHETPICKKKPQLTPRMMDYGR' A
#
# COMPACT_ATOMS: atom_id res chain seq x y z
N MET A 1 14.34 -5.58 12.52
CA MET A 1 13.52 -4.51 11.90
C MET A 1 12.05 -4.90 12.01
N ARG A 2 11.19 -4.02 12.55
CA ARG A 2 9.74 -4.23 12.64
C ARG A 2 9.03 -3.25 11.73
N TYR A 3 8.04 -3.73 10.99
CA TYR A 3 7.19 -2.91 10.12
C TYR A 3 5.78 -2.86 10.68
N GLN A 4 5.19 -1.67 10.70
CA GLN A 4 3.80 -1.46 11.07
C GLN A 4 3.16 -0.46 10.11
N LEU A 5 1.92 -0.73 9.71
CA LEU A 5 1.11 0.20 8.95
C LEU A 5 0.44 1.18 9.91
N LEU A 6 0.41 2.45 9.52
CA LEU A 6 -0.31 3.50 10.20
C LEU A 6 -1.51 3.94 9.38
N LEU A 7 -2.61 4.14 10.08
CA LEU A 7 -3.81 4.78 9.53
C LEU A 7 -3.83 6.24 9.99
N CYS A 8 -4.37 7.12 9.14
CA CYS A 8 -4.52 8.53 9.50
C CYS A 8 -5.50 8.68 10.68
N SER A 9 -5.06 9.39 11.73
CA SER A 9 -5.89 9.76 12.89
C SER A 9 -6.16 11.27 12.99
N SER A 10 -5.78 12.04 11.96
CA SER A 10 -5.94 13.49 11.95
C SER A 10 -7.41 13.91 11.91
N GLY A 11 -7.81 14.73 12.89
CA GLY A 11 -9.17 15.30 12.95
C GLY A 11 -9.52 16.13 11.70
N THR A 12 -8.53 16.80 11.11
CA THR A 12 -8.70 17.57 9.87
C THR A 12 -8.97 16.66 8.67
N CYS A 13 -8.27 15.51 8.54
CA CYS A 13 -8.58 14.54 7.49
C CYS A 13 -10.00 13.99 7.66
N LYS A 14 -10.37 13.65 8.90
CA LYS A 14 -11.71 13.16 9.23
C LYS A 14 -12.82 14.17 8.93
N ALA A 15 -12.56 15.47 9.12
CA ALA A 15 -13.52 16.52 8.79
C ALA A 15 -13.62 16.75 7.26
N ALA A 16 -12.53 16.58 6.52
CA ALA A 16 -12.50 16.74 5.06
C ALA A 16 -13.16 15.56 4.33
N THR A 17 -12.99 14.33 4.84
CA THR A 17 -13.63 13.12 4.29
C THR A 17 -14.47 12.43 5.38
N PRO A 18 -15.66 12.97 5.71
CA PRO A 18 -16.46 12.47 6.83
C PRO A 18 -17.12 11.10 6.56
N TYR A 19 -17.27 10.73 5.28
CA TYR A 19 -17.93 9.49 4.85
C TYR A 19 -16.95 8.43 4.33
N ASP A 20 -15.73 8.82 3.96
CA ASP A 20 -14.70 7.94 3.43
C ASP A 20 -13.54 7.81 4.40
N ALA A 21 -12.95 6.61 4.46
CA ALA A 21 -11.69 6.42 5.18
C ALA A 21 -10.59 7.27 4.53
N CYS A 22 -9.81 7.98 5.34
CA CYS A 22 -8.69 8.77 4.86
C CYS A 22 -7.76 7.86 4.02
N PRO A 23 -7.49 8.19 2.75
CA PRO A 23 -6.68 7.34 1.87
C PRO A 23 -5.22 7.27 2.31
N TRP A 24 -4.78 8.25 3.11
CA TRP A 24 -3.42 8.32 3.61
C TRP A 24 -3.07 7.10 4.43
N THR A 25 -2.06 6.38 3.95
CA THR A 25 -1.48 5.25 4.67
C THR A 25 -0.01 5.55 4.94
N GLY A 26 0.44 5.28 6.16
CA GLY A 26 1.84 5.43 6.55
C GLY A 26 2.48 4.08 6.83
N LYS A 27 3.80 4.01 6.73
CA LYS A 27 4.59 2.86 7.17
C LYS A 27 5.63 3.30 8.17
N VAL A 28 5.62 2.64 9.33
CA VAL A 28 6.64 2.80 10.35
C VAL A 28 7.61 1.63 10.25
N LEU A 29 8.89 1.98 10.22
CA LEU A 29 10.01 1.07 10.29
C LEU A 29 10.79 1.34 11.57
N THR A 30 10.81 0.34 12.46
CA THR A 30 11.52 0.41 13.73
C THR A 30 12.75 -0.49 13.70
N CYS A 31 13.91 0.11 13.90
CA CYS A 31 15.17 -0.58 14.18
C CYS A 31 15.35 -0.65 15.70
N GLN A 32 15.17 -1.84 16.28
CA GLN A 32 15.29 -2.04 17.73
C GLN A 32 16.74 -1.96 18.21
N GLU A 33 17.69 -2.45 17.43
CA GLU A 33 19.12 -2.44 17.78
C GLU A 33 19.67 -1.02 17.92
N LEU A 34 19.25 -0.12 17.04
CA LEU A 34 19.68 1.29 17.06
C LEU A 34 18.69 2.22 17.77
N ASN A 35 17.58 1.66 18.28
CA ASN A 35 16.45 2.40 18.83
C ASN A 35 15.97 3.57 17.94
N ARG A 36 15.88 3.33 16.63
CA ARG A 36 15.49 4.33 15.62
C ARG A 36 14.14 3.99 15.01
N VAL A 37 13.33 5.02 14.78
CA VAL A 37 12.02 4.92 14.12
C VAL A 37 12.03 5.81 12.89
N SER A 38 11.68 5.25 11.74
CA SER A 38 11.48 5.98 10.49
C SER A 38 10.02 5.85 10.06
N THR A 39 9.38 6.98 9.76
CA THR A 39 7.99 7.01 9.25
C THR A 39 8.01 7.53 7.82
N MET A 40 7.33 6.82 6.93
CA MET A 40 7.24 7.16 5.50
C MET A 40 5.79 7.07 5.06
N GLU A 41 5.37 8.00 4.20
CA GLU A 41 4.07 7.96 3.54
C GLU A 41 4.06 6.89 2.45
N SER A 42 2.97 6.13 2.35
CA SER A 42 2.83 5.04 1.38
C SER A 42 2.35 5.50 0.00
N ASP A 43 2.02 6.79 -0.18
CA ASP A 43 1.18 7.28 -1.28
C ASP A 43 1.90 7.90 -2.50
N ALA A 44 3.07 7.40 -2.90
CA ALA A 44 3.69 7.94 -4.14
C ALA A 44 4.34 6.92 -5.09
N HIS A 45 4.74 5.73 -4.65
CA HIS A 45 5.57 4.85 -5.48
C HIS A 45 5.29 3.34 -5.35
N GLU A 46 4.15 2.92 -4.79
CA GLU A 46 3.77 1.51 -4.86
C GLU A 46 3.13 1.22 -6.22
N THR A 47 3.96 0.84 -7.19
CA THR A 47 3.48 0.24 -8.44
C THR A 47 2.66 -1.00 -8.09
N PRO A 48 1.44 -1.16 -8.62
CA PRO A 48 0.68 -2.38 -8.41
C PRO A 48 1.47 -3.54 -9.03
N ILE A 49 2.06 -4.39 -8.19
CA ILE A 49 2.46 -5.72 -8.63
C ILE A 49 1.18 -6.37 -9.11
N CYS A 50 1.06 -6.56 -10.43
CA CYS A 50 -0.11 -7.13 -11.08
C CYS A 50 -0.47 -8.45 -10.40
N LYS A 51 -1.46 -8.44 -9.48
CA LYS A 51 -1.86 -9.62 -8.69
C LYS A 51 -2.63 -10.66 -9.50
N LYS A 52 -2.90 -10.39 -10.77
CA LYS A 52 -3.54 -11.34 -11.69
C LYS A 52 -2.57 -11.59 -12.83
N LYS A 53 -1.96 -12.77 -12.87
CA LYS A 53 -1.52 -13.31 -14.16
C LYS A 53 -2.75 -13.21 -15.08
N PRO A 54 -2.66 -12.57 -16.26
CA PRO A 54 -3.74 -12.62 -17.22
C PRO A 54 -4.04 -14.10 -17.46
N GLN A 55 -5.23 -14.56 -17.07
CA GLN A 55 -5.65 -15.89 -17.46
C GLN A 55 -5.86 -15.83 -18.97
N LEU A 56 -4.92 -16.41 -19.71
CA LEU A 56 -5.07 -16.59 -21.14
C LEU A 56 -6.33 -17.43 -21.32
N THR A 57 -7.33 -16.87 -22.02
CA THR A 57 -8.50 -17.65 -22.41
C THR A 57 -8.04 -18.79 -23.33
N PRO A 58 -8.72 -19.95 -23.36
CA PRO A 58 -8.31 -21.08 -24.20
C PRO A 58 -8.03 -20.69 -25.67
N ARG A 59 -8.82 -19.74 -26.21
CA ARG A 59 -8.63 -19.18 -27.56
C ARG A 59 -7.28 -18.47 -27.78
N MET A 60 -6.65 -17.93 -26.74
CA MET A 60 -5.35 -17.26 -26.86
C MET A 60 -4.17 -18.24 -26.95
N MET A 61 -4.37 -19.52 -26.59
CA MET A 61 -3.31 -20.54 -26.64
C MET A 61 -3.12 -21.15 -28.04
N ASP A 62 -4.10 -21.04 -28.94
CA ASP A 62 -4.08 -21.67 -30.27
C ASP A 62 -3.08 -21.02 -31.25
N TYR A 63 -2.67 -19.77 -31.01
CA TYR A 63 -1.79 -19.04 -31.94
C TYR A 63 -0.29 -19.33 -31.78
N GLY A 64 0.09 -20.23 -30.87
CA GLY A 64 1.49 -20.51 -30.54
C GLY A 64 2.01 -21.89 -30.94
N ARG A 65 1.26 -22.67 -31.73
CA ARG A 65 1.70 -23.98 -32.24
C ARG A 65 2.38 -23.88 -33.60
#